data_AF-A0A7J9IVN8-F1
#
_entry.id   AF-A0A7J9IVN8-F1
#
_cell.length_a   1.000
_cell.length_b   1.000
_cell.length_c   1.000
_cell.angle_alpha   90.00
_cell.angle_beta   90.00
_cell.angle_gamma   90.00
#
_symmetry.space_group_name_H-M   'P 1'
#
loop_
_entity.id
_entity.type
_entity.pdbx_description
1 polymer ?
#
loop_
_entity_poly.entity_id
_entity_poly.type
_entity_poly.pdbx_seq_one_letter_code
_entity_poly.pdbx_strand_id
1 'polypeptide(L)' 'MYNSLVERCFNDCVDNFTRKTLQKQEETCVMRCAEKFLKHSMRVGLRFAELNSQAATQD' A
#
# COMPACT_ATOMS: atom_id res chain seq x y z
N MET A 1 5.50 -7.56 4.48
CA MET A 1 5.36 -6.29 3.73
C MET A 1 5.33 -6.51 2.22
N TYR A 2 6.32 -7.17 1.61
CA TYR A 2 6.30 -7.43 0.16
C TYR A 2 5.10 -8.30 -0.26
N ASN A 3 4.95 -9.49 0.32
CA ASN A 3 3.84 -10.40 -0.03
C ASN A 3 2.46 -9.76 0.23
N SER A 4 2.28 -9.09 1.37
CA SER A 4 1.04 -8.37 1.70
C SER A 4 0.74 -7.22 0.74
N LEU A 5 1.78 -6.56 0.21
CA LEU A 5 1.61 -5.50 -0.80
C LEU A 5 1.18 -6.10 -2.14
N VAL A 6 1.85 -7.17 -2.57
CA VAL A 6 1.53 -7.86 -3.82
C VAL A 6 0.08 -8.37 -3.80
N GLU A 7 -0.32 -9.07 -2.73
CA GLU A 7 -1.68 -9.57 -2.55
C GLU A 7 -2.71 -8.44 -2.60
N ARG A 8 -2.45 -7.34 -1.87
CA ARG A 8 -3.35 -6.19 -1.86
C ARG A 8 -3.50 -5.55 -3.24
N CYS A 9 -2.39 -5.25 -3.91
CA CYS A 9 -2.46 -4.61 -5.22
C CYS A 9 -3.05 -5.52 -6.28
N PHE A 10 -2.87 -6.84 -6.16
CA PHE A 10 -3.56 -7.79 -7.03
C PHE A 10 -5.07 -7.73 -6.81
N ASN A 11 -5.53 -7.84 -5.56
CA ASN A 11 -6.96 -7.80 -5.22
C ASN A 11 -7.63 -6.46 -5.58
N ASP A 12 -6.91 -5.34 -5.46
CA ASP A 12 -7.46 -4.01 -5.71
C ASP A 12 -7.45 -3.62 -7.20
N CYS A 13 -6.55 -4.18 -8.03
CA CYS A 13 -6.29 -3.70 -9.39
C CYS A 13 -6.49 -4.73 -10.51
N VAL A 14 -6.52 -6.03 -10.21
CA VAL A 14 -6.64 -7.09 -11.23
C VAL A 14 -8.03 -7.70 -11.12
N ASP A 15 -8.94 -7.20 -11.95
CA ASP A 15 -10.36 -7.57 -11.93
C ASP A 15 -10.83 -8.23 -13.24
N ASN A 16 -9.99 -8.24 -14.28
CA ASN A 16 -10.35 -8.74 -15.60
C ASN A 16 -9.60 -10.03 -15.98
N PHE A 17 -10.28 -11.16 -15.86
CA PHE A 17 -9.70 -12.49 -16.10
C PHE A 17 -9.90 -13.03 -17.53
N THR A 18 -10.02 -12.15 -18.52
CA THR A 18 -10.20 -12.55 -19.94
C THR A 18 -8.89 -12.89 -20.65
N ARG A 19 -7.73 -12.51 -20.09
CA ARG A 19 -6.40 -12.72 -20.68
C ARG A 19 -5.38 -13.10 -19.60
N LYS A 20 -4.28 -13.73 -20.01
CA LYS A 20 -3.16 -14.09 -19.12
C LYS A 20 -2.24 -12.91 -18.79
N THR A 21 -2.30 -11.84 -19.58
CA THR A 21 -1.48 -10.65 -19.44
C THR A 21 -2.31 -9.52 -18.87
N LEU A 22 -1.70 -8.67 -18.04
CA LEU A 22 -2.34 -7.47 -17.54
C LEU A 22 -2.67 -6.51 -18.68
N GLN A 23 -3.81 -5.83 -18.53
CA GLN A 23 -4.17 -4.71 -19.39
C GLN A 23 -3.43 -3.45 -18.92
N LYS A 24 -3.23 -2.49 -19.83
CA LYS A 24 -2.55 -1.22 -19.53
C LYS A 24 -3.15 -0.49 -18.32
N GLN A 25 -4.46 -0.61 -18.11
CA GLN A 25 -5.15 -0.04 -16.95
C GLN A 25 -4.76 -0.73 -15.64
N GLU A 26 -4.74 -2.08 -15.63
CA GLU A 26 -4.32 -2.88 -14.47
C GLU A 26 -2.84 -2.64 -14.15
N GLU A 27 -1.96 -2.59 -15.15
CA GLU A 27 -0.54 -2.24 -14.99
C GLU A 27 -0.38 -0.85 -14.33
N THR A 28 -1.09 0.15 -14.85
CA THR A 28 -1.06 1.51 -14.29
C THR A 28 -1.60 1.54 -12.86
N CYS A 29 -2.64 0.75 -12.57
CA CYS A 29 -3.22 0.65 -11.24
C CYS A 29 -2.25 0.02 -10.25
N VAL A 30 -1.63 -1.12 -10.58
CA VAL A 30 -0.68 -1.82 -9.70
C VAL A 30 0.52 -0.92 -9.37
N MET A 31 1.06 -0.20 -10.35
CA MET A 31 2.16 0.75 -10.12
C MET A 31 1.76 1.87 -9.15
N ARG A 32 0.57 2.45 -9.32
CA ARG A 32 0.03 3.47 -8.40
C ARG A 32 -0.29 2.90 -7.03
N CYS A 33 -0.78 1.67 -6.94
CA CYS A 33 -1.07 0.98 -5.69
C CYS A 33 0.21 0.81 -4.86
N ALA A 34 1.28 0.29 -5.47
CA ALA A 34 2.57 0.12 -4.81
C ALA A 34 3.14 1.46 -4.30
N GLU A 35 3.15 2.49 -5.16
CA GLU A 35 3.61 3.82 -4.78
C GLU A 35 2.81 4.42 -3.62
N LYS A 36 1.47 4.35 -3.71
CA LYS A 36 0.57 4.85 -2.66
C LYS A 36 0.78 4.11 -1.35
N PHE A 37 0.89 2.79 -1.38
CA PHE A 37 1.07 1.99 -0.18
C PHE A 37 2.39 2.32 0.53
N LEU A 38 3.50 2.47 -0.21
CA LEU A 38 4.79 2.83 0.38
C LEU A 38 4.75 4.22 1.01
N LYS A 39 4.23 5.22 0.28
CA LYS A 39 4.06 6.59 0.81
C LYS A 39 3.15 6.63 2.02
N HIS A 40 2.06 5.86 2.00
CA HIS A 40 1.13 5.75 3.11
C HIS A 40 1.80 5.09 4.33
N SER A 41 2.50 3.98 4.15
CA SER A 41 3.19 3.26 5.21
C SER A 41 4.24 4.15 5.90
N MET A 42 5.02 4.91 5.13
CA MET A 42 5.97 5.89 5.68
C MET A 42 5.25 6.97 6.51
N ARG A 43 4.15 7.52 6.00
CA ARG A 43 3.39 8.56 6.71
C ARG A 43 2.76 8.05 8.00
N VAL A 44 2.21 6.84 7.97
CA VAL A 44 1.66 6.18 9.17
C VAL A 44 2.78 5.94 10.19
N GLY A 45 3.94 5.45 9.76
CA GLY A 45 5.10 5.25 10.64
C GLY A 45 5.54 6.53 11.36
N LEU A 46 5.60 7.66 10.64
CA LEU A 46 5.92 8.97 11.23
C LEU A 46 4.92 9.37 12.32
N ARG A 47 3.62 9.29 12.01
CA ARG A 47 2.56 9.65 12.98
C ARG A 47 2.50 8.71 14.17
N PHE A 48 2.74 7.43 13.94
CA PHE A 48 2.80 6.45 15.01
C PHE A 48 3.94 6.77 16.00
N ALA A 49 5.13 7.11 15.48
CA ALA A 49 6.26 7.52 16.32
C ALA A 49 5.96 8.80 17.11
N GLU A 50 5.35 9.81 16.48
CA GLU A 50 4.93 11.05 17.16
C GLU A 50 3.98 10.77 18.32
N LEU A 51 2.96 9.94 18.11
CA LEU A 51 1.98 9.59 19.15
C LEU A 51 2.60 8.79 20.29
N ASN A 52 3.49 7.84 19.98
CA ASN A 52 4.16 7.04 21.00
C ASN A 52 5.07 7.88 21.89
N SER A 53 5.77 8.87 21.32
CA SER A 53 6.57 9.83 22.09
C SER A 53 5.72 10.73 23.00
N GLN A 54 4.51 11.11 22.57
CA GLN A 54 3.58 11.89 23.39
C GLN A 54 2.95 11.05 24.51
N ALA A 55 2.61 9.79 24.23
CA ALA A 55 2.07 8.86 25.22
C ALA A 55 3.10 8.58 26.34
N ALA A 56 4.39 8.53 26.03
CA ALA A 56 5.45 8.37 27.02
C ALA A 56 5.66 9.58 27.95
N THR A 57 5.05 10.73 27.65
CA THR A 57 5.14 11.96 28.48
C THR A 57 3.89 12.21 29.34
N GLN A 58 2.90 11.31 29.31
CA GLN A 58 1.76 11.35 30.23
C GLN A 58 2.10 10.56 31.51
N ASP A 59 2.88 11.17 32.40
CA ASP A 59 2.97 10.85 33.83
C ASP A 59 2.69 12.13 34.64
#